data_AF-A0AAW2XH17-F1
#
_entry.id   AF-A0AAW2XH17-F1
#
_cell.length_a   1.000
_cell.length_b   1.000
_cell.length_c   1.000
_cell.angle_alpha   90.00
_cell.angle_beta   90.00
_cell.angle_gamma   90.00
#
_symmetry.space_group_name_H-M   'P 1'
#
loop_
_entity.id
_entity.type
_entity.pdbx_description
1 polymer ?
#
loop_
_entity_poly.entity_id
_entity_poly.type
_entity_poly.pdbx_seq_one_letter_code
_entity_poly.pdbx_strand_id
1 'polypeptide(L)'
;MDGQAETHDHLFFACSYSRHCLAHIREHVRFPWPQIAWERGIECAFARWRGKYVVNAAYRVLLASLVYHIWQERNRRRFQSTSHPPVIVGSLIVDEIKQRILSASLRYSVSTCGLYRLWRIPWPVDGEAA
;
A
#
# COMPACT_ATOMS: atom_id res chain seq x y z
N MET A 1 19.61 13.24 1.92
CA MET A 1 19.64 11.77 1.80
C MET A 1 21.11 11.42 1.67
N ASP A 2 21.60 10.56 2.55
CA ASP A 2 22.96 10.02 2.46
C ASP A 2 23.15 9.46 1.05
N GLY A 3 24.32 9.70 0.43
CA GLY A 3 24.64 9.38 -0.97
C GLY A 3 24.70 7.88 -1.29
N GLN A 4 23.75 7.09 -0.82
CA GLN A 4 23.56 5.68 -1.13
C GLN A 4 22.94 5.49 -2.52
N ALA A 5 23.31 4.39 -3.18
CA ALA A 5 22.79 4.01 -4.48
C ALA A 5 21.26 3.81 -4.45
N GLU A 6 20.57 4.39 -5.43
CA GLU A 6 19.11 4.29 -5.57
C GLU A 6 18.71 2.95 -6.21
N THR A 7 18.83 1.86 -5.45
CA THR A 7 18.30 0.54 -5.81
C THR A 7 16.82 0.44 -5.44
N HIS A 8 16.07 -0.51 -6.01
CA HIS A 8 14.66 -0.73 -5.63
C HIS A 8 14.50 -1.07 -4.15
N ASP A 9 15.39 -1.92 -3.62
CA ASP A 9 15.45 -2.27 -2.20
C ASP A 9 15.59 -1.03 -1.32
N HIS A 10 16.57 -0.18 -1.65
CA HIS A 10 16.79 1.06 -0.92
C HIS A 10 15.60 2.00 -1.08
N LEU A 11 15.20 2.33 -2.30
CA LEU A 11 14.19 3.34 -2.56
C LEU A 11 12.85 3.02 -1.89
N PHE A 12 12.38 1.77 -1.99
CA PHE A 12 11.01 1.42 -1.59
C PHE A 12 10.89 0.82 -0.18
N PHE A 13 11.93 0.18 0.36
CA PHE A 13 11.82 -0.53 1.65
C PHE A 13 12.94 -0.29 2.66
N ALA A 14 14.13 0.14 2.23
CA ALA A 14 15.28 0.33 3.14
C ALA A 14 15.65 1.80 3.38
N CYS A 15 15.21 2.74 2.56
CA CYS A 15 15.46 4.17 2.77
C CYS A 15 14.72 4.62 4.03
N SER A 16 15.36 5.48 4.84
CA SER A 16 14.75 6.02 6.06
C SER A 16 13.37 6.63 5.80
N TYR A 17 13.20 7.37 4.70
CA TYR A 17 11.91 7.95 4.33
C TYR A 17 10.86 6.87 4.07
N SER A 18 11.16 5.91 3.18
CA SER A 18 10.25 4.81 2.85
C SER A 18 9.86 3.99 4.08
N ARG A 19 10.81 3.70 4.98
CA ARG A 19 10.54 2.95 6.22
C ARG A 19 9.55 3.65 7.13
N HIS A 20 9.60 4.98 7.22
CA HIS A 20 8.62 5.74 7.99
C HIS A 20 7.22 5.71 7.34
N CYS A 21 7.13 5.83 6.01
CA CYS A 21 5.85 5.64 5.31
C CYS A 21 5.29 4.22 5.58
N LEU A 22 6.13 3.20 5.46
CA LEU A 22 5.79 1.80 5.71
C LEU A 22 5.37 1.53 7.16
N ALA A 23 6.03 2.15 8.13
CA ALA A 23 5.67 2.05 9.54
C ALA A 23 4.25 2.61 9.76
N HIS A 24 3.99 3.81 9.25
CA HIS A 24 2.67 4.44 9.31
C HIS A 24 1.58 3.58 8.65
N ILE A 25 1.82 3.07 7.43
CA ILE A 25 0.88 2.16 6.75
C ILE A 25 0.59 0.92 7.62
N ARG A 26 1.61 0.35 8.27
CA ARG A 26 1.48 -0.85 9.12
C ARG A 26 0.67 -0.62 10.39
N GLU A 27 0.54 0.62 10.87
CA GLU A 27 -0.35 0.97 11.99
C GLU A 27 -1.84 0.87 11.60
N HIS A 28 -2.15 1.10 10.32
CA HIS A 28 -3.51 1.09 9.81
C HIS A 28 -3.92 -0.23 9.16
N VAL A 29 -3.00 -0.92 8.49
CA VAL A 29 -3.28 -2.19 7.80
C VAL A 29 -2.16 -3.19 8.03
N ARG A 30 -2.52 -4.45 8.24
CA ARG A 30 -1.52 -5.54 8.31
C ARG A 30 -0.95 -5.76 6.91
N PHE A 31 0.16 -5.10 6.59
CA PHE A 31 0.88 -5.24 5.32
C PHE A 31 2.04 -6.24 5.45
N PRO A 32 1.87 -7.49 4.95
CA PRO A 32 2.82 -8.54 5.22
C PRO A 32 3.89 -8.59 4.11
N TRP A 33 4.75 -7.57 4.08
CA TRP A 33 5.90 -7.52 3.18
C TRP A 33 7.12 -8.19 3.83
N PRO A 34 7.79 -9.15 3.15
CA PRO A 34 8.98 -9.82 3.67
C PRO A 34 10.20 -8.88 3.71
N GLN A 35 11.06 -9.05 4.71
CA GLN A 35 12.35 -8.33 4.81
C GLN A 35 13.40 -9.04 3.94
N ILE A 36 13.18 -9.06 2.62
CA ILE A 36 14.05 -9.71 1.61
C ILE A 36 14.25 -8.78 0.42
N ALA A 37 15.21 -9.14 -0.45
CA ALA A 37 15.47 -8.44 -1.70
C ALA A 37 14.21 -8.27 -2.56
N TRP A 38 14.09 -7.13 -3.22
CA TRP A 38 12.92 -6.67 -3.95
C TRP A 38 12.40 -7.72 -4.93
N GLU A 39 13.27 -8.30 -5.75
CA GLU A 39 12.89 -9.31 -6.76
C GLU A 39 12.22 -10.52 -6.11
N ARG A 40 12.83 -11.07 -5.06
CA ARG A 40 12.25 -12.18 -4.28
C ARG A 40 10.98 -11.76 -3.54
N GLY A 41 10.91 -10.52 -3.06
CA GLY A 41 9.73 -9.93 -2.45
C GLY A 41 8.54 -9.89 -3.41
N ILE A 42 8.79 -9.50 -4.66
CA ILE A 42 7.80 -9.48 -5.75
C ILE A 42 7.34 -10.89 -6.11
N GLU A 43 8.26 -11.86 -6.25
CA GLU A 43 7.90 -13.26 -6.47
C GLU A 43 7.01 -13.81 -5.35
N CYS A 44 7.37 -13.52 -4.09
CA CYS A 44 6.57 -13.90 -2.93
C CYS A 44 5.19 -13.23 -2.95
N ALA A 45 5.11 -11.94 -3.29
CA ALA A 45 3.86 -11.20 -3.41
C ALA A 45 2.98 -11.78 -4.51
N PHE A 46 3.55 -12.13 -5.66
CA PHE A 46 2.84 -12.75 -6.78
C PHE A 46 2.29 -14.12 -6.41
N ALA A 47 3.09 -14.95 -5.74
CA ALA A 47 2.65 -16.26 -5.26
C ALA A 47 1.56 -16.16 -4.17
N ARG A 48 1.71 -15.21 -3.24
CA ARG A 48 0.81 -15.04 -2.08
C ARG A 48 -0.52 -14.39 -2.45
N TRP A 49 -0.49 -13.36 -3.28
CA TRP A 49 -1.69 -12.58 -3.64
C TRP A 49 -2.23 -12.97 -5.02
N ARG A 50 -2.17 -14.27 -5.34
CA ARG A 50 -2.74 -14.85 -6.56
C ARG A 50 -4.27 -14.93 -6.51
N GLY A 51 -4.88 -15.07 -7.69
CA GLY A 51 -6.31 -15.29 -7.83
C GLY A 51 -7.18 -14.03 -7.79
N LYS A 52 -8.50 -14.24 -7.68
CA LYS A 52 -9.54 -13.21 -7.81
C LYS A 52 -10.12 -12.74 -6.46
N TYR A 53 -9.56 -13.20 -5.33
CA TYR A 53 -10.00 -12.75 -4.01
C TYR A 53 -9.75 -11.25 -3.85
N VAL A 54 -10.77 -10.50 -3.43
CA VAL A 54 -10.68 -9.04 -3.33
C VAL A 54 -9.62 -8.60 -2.31
N VAL A 55 -9.39 -9.39 -1.26
CA VAL A 55 -8.29 -9.12 -0.31
C VAL A 55 -6.92 -9.15 -0.98
N ASN A 56 -6.70 -10.09 -1.90
CA ASN A 56 -5.46 -10.20 -2.66
C ASN A 56 -5.35 -9.08 -3.70
N ALA A 57 -6.47 -8.66 -4.30
CA ALA A 57 -6.50 -7.47 -5.14
C ALA A 57 -6.09 -6.22 -4.34
N ALA A 58 -6.66 -5.99 -3.16
CA ALA A 58 -6.33 -4.84 -2.31
C ALA A 58 -4.85 -4.81 -1.92
N TYR A 59 -4.23 -5.94 -1.59
CA TYR A 59 -2.79 -5.98 -1.31
C TYR A 59 -1.92 -5.66 -2.52
N ARG A 60 -2.31 -6.11 -3.73
CA ARG A 60 -1.62 -5.74 -4.97
C ARG A 60 -1.73 -4.24 -5.25
N VAL A 61 -2.91 -3.66 -5.06
CA VAL A 61 -3.11 -2.21 -5.22
C VAL A 61 -2.32 -1.43 -4.15
N LEU A 62 -2.32 -1.89 -2.89
CA LEU A 62 -1.51 -1.28 -1.83
C LEU A 62 -0.01 -1.26 -2.17
N LEU A 63 0.53 -2.37 -2.68
CA LEU A 63 1.94 -2.42 -3.11
C LEU A 63 2.19 -1.43 -4.26
N ALA A 64 1.31 -1.40 -5.26
CA ALA A 64 1.43 -0.48 -6.39
C ALA A 64 1.36 0.99 -5.95
N SER A 65 0.39 1.35 -5.11
CA SER A 65 0.27 2.71 -4.53
C SER A 65 1.53 3.07 -3.73
N LEU A 66 2.04 2.16 -2.89
CA LEU A 66 3.28 2.40 -2.14
C LEU A 66 4.46 2.73 -3.05
N VAL A 67 4.69 1.92 -4.09
CA VAL A 67 5.77 2.15 -5.06
C VAL A 67 5.59 3.49 -5.77
N TYR A 68 4.37 3.76 -6.23
CA TYR A 68 4.05 4.97 -6.97
C TYR A 68 4.25 6.24 -6.13
N HIS A 69 3.68 6.30 -4.93
CA HIS A 69 3.77 7.48 -4.06
C HIS A 69 5.21 7.72 -3.59
N ILE A 70 5.98 6.67 -3.29
CA ILE A 70 7.41 6.83 -2.93
C ILE A 70 8.22 7.36 -4.12
N TRP A 71 7.99 6.80 -5.32
CA TRP A 71 8.64 7.29 -6.53
C TRP A 71 8.26 8.75 -6.83
N GLN A 72 6.99 9.11 -6.65
CA GLN A 72 6.49 10.46 -6.84
C GLN A 72 7.16 11.44 -5.86
N GLU A 73 7.29 11.08 -4.58
CA GLU A 73 7.98 11.92 -3.58
C GLU A 73 9.46 12.11 -3.89
N ARG A 74 10.15 11.06 -4.34
CA ARG A 74 11.55 11.16 -4.79
C ARG A 74 11.67 12.16 -5.94
N ASN A 75 10.79 12.07 -6.95
CA ASN A 75 10.79 13.00 -8.07
C ASN A 75 10.45 14.41 -7.63
N ARG A 76 9.48 14.59 -6.73
CA ARG A 76 9.10 15.90 -6.22
C ARG A 76 10.26 16.58 -5.51
N ARG A 77 10.98 15.84 -4.67
CA ARG A 77 12.22 16.32 -4.03
C ARG A 77 13.27 16.73 -5.04
N ARG A 78 13.47 15.89 -6.07
CA ARG A 78 14.54 16.09 -7.05
C ARG A 78 14.29 17.24 -8.01
N PHE A 79 13.04 17.42 -8.46
CA PHE A 79 12.70 18.37 -9.52
C PHE A 79 11.99 19.62 -9.03
N GLN A 80 11.38 19.58 -7.84
CA GLN A 80 10.59 20.69 -7.29
C GLN A 80 11.13 21.16 -5.94
N SER A 81 12.16 20.50 -5.37
CA SER A 81 12.73 20.79 -4.05
C SER A 81 11.69 20.80 -2.92
N THR A 82 10.55 20.12 -3.12
CA THR A 82 9.48 20.00 -2.13
C THR A 82 9.25 18.53 -1.77
N SER A 83 8.78 18.28 -0.56
CA SER A 83 8.49 16.92 -0.09
C SER A 83 7.42 16.91 0.98
N HIS A 84 6.61 15.87 0.99
CA HIS A 84 5.70 15.65 2.11
C HIS A 84 6.39 14.89 3.24
N PRO A 85 5.94 15.09 4.50
CA PRO A 85 6.33 14.21 5.60
C PRO A 85 5.94 12.76 5.32
N PRO A 86 6.72 11.75 5.76
CA PRO A 86 6.44 10.35 5.47
C PRO A 86 5.06 9.89 5.97
N VAL A 87 4.64 10.42 7.11
CA VAL A 87 3.32 10.15 7.73
C VAL A 87 2.18 10.59 6.81
N ILE A 88 2.30 11.77 6.18
CA ILE A 88 1.29 12.27 5.24
C ILE A 88 1.16 11.34 4.04
N VAL A 89 2.28 10.90 3.48
CA VAL A 89 2.29 9.99 2.33
C VAL A 89 1.74 8.61 2.70
N GLY A 90 2.08 8.12 3.89
CA GLY A 90 1.50 6.90 4.43
C GLY A 90 -0.03 6.98 4.55
N SER A 91 -0.57 8.08 5.09
CA SER A 91 -2.01 8.32 5.15
C SER A 91 -2.65 8.39 3.77
N LEU A 92 -2.05 9.14 2.83
CA LEU A 92 -2.55 9.24 1.45
C LEU A 92 -2.67 7.86 0.80
N ILE A 93 -1.67 6.98 0.98
CA ILE A 93 -1.72 5.62 0.46
C ILE A 93 -2.86 4.82 1.11
N VAL A 94 -3.01 4.87 2.43
CA VAL A 94 -4.07 4.12 3.14
C VAL A 94 -5.45 4.60 2.72
N ASP A 95 -5.64 5.92 2.67
CA ASP A 95 -6.92 6.54 2.32
C ASP A 95 -7.28 6.25 0.86
N GLU A 96 -6.31 6.30 -0.06
CA GLU A 96 -6.52 5.91 -1.45
C GLU A 96 -7.10 4.49 -1.56
N ILE A 97 -6.53 3.52 -0.85
CA ILE A 97 -7.02 2.15 -0.91
C ILE A 97 -8.39 2.03 -0.24
N LYS A 98 -8.62 2.68 0.90
CA LYS A 98 -9.94 2.68 1.55
C LYS A 98 -11.02 3.26 0.65
N GLN A 99 -10.75 4.38 -0.02
CA GLN A 99 -11.67 5.00 -0.96
C GLN A 99 -11.96 4.07 -2.14
N ARG A 100 -10.95 3.39 -2.70
CA ARG A 100 -11.15 2.38 -3.75
C ARG A 100 -11.98 1.18 -3.28
N ILE A 101 -11.84 0.76 -2.02
CA ILE A 101 -12.65 -0.34 -1.45
C ILE A 101 -14.11 0.12 -1.30
N LEU A 102 -14.32 1.32 -0.77
CA LEU A 102 -15.64 1.89 -0.52
C LEU A 102 -16.41 2.21 -1.82
N SER A 103 -15.71 2.65 -2.86
CA SER A 103 -16.33 2.96 -4.16
C SER A 103 -16.50 1.74 -5.07
N ALA A 104 -15.95 0.58 -4.68
CA ALA A 104 -16.11 -0.65 -5.45
C ALA A 104 -17.42 -1.36 -5.07
N SER A 105 -18.24 -1.71 -6.07
CA SER A 105 -19.41 -2.58 -5.89
C SER A 105 -18.98 -4.03 -5.65
N LEU A 106 -18.49 -4.31 -4.45
CA LEU A 106 -17.97 -5.62 -4.06
C LEU A 106 -19.11 -6.55 -3.65
N ARG A 107 -19.20 -7.71 -4.32
CA ARG A 107 -20.15 -8.76 -3.93
C ARG A 107 -19.84 -9.27 -2.53
N TYR A 108 -20.88 -9.64 -1.79
CA TYR A 108 -20.73 -10.32 -0.52
C TYR A 108 -19.94 -11.62 -0.68
N SER A 109 -18.87 -11.75 0.11
CA SER A 109 -18.06 -12.97 0.18
C SER A 109 -17.25 -12.97 1.46
N VAL A 110 -16.76 -14.14 1.88
CA VAL A 110 -15.82 -14.26 3.00
C VAL A 110 -14.58 -13.37 2.77
N SER A 111 -14.11 -13.25 1.52
CA SER A 111 -12.98 -12.37 1.18
C SER A 111 -13.35 -10.88 1.32
N THR A 112 -14.60 -10.50 1.06
CA THR A 112 -15.09 -9.12 1.22
C THR A 112 -15.20 -8.79 2.70
N CYS A 113 -15.82 -9.65 3.51
CA CYS A 113 -15.86 -9.46 4.96
C CYS A 113 -14.44 -9.39 5.57
N GLY A 114 -13.55 -10.28 5.11
CA GLY A 114 -12.13 -10.26 5.49
C GLY A 114 -11.44 -8.95 5.14
N LEU A 115 -11.69 -8.42 3.94
CA LEU A 115 -11.16 -7.13 3.48
C LEU A 115 -11.62 -5.98 4.38
N TYR A 116 -12.93 -5.83 4.61
CA TYR A 116 -13.46 -4.75 5.45
C TYR A 116 -12.89 -4.81 6.87
N ARG A 117 -12.81 -6.01 7.46
CA ARG A 117 -12.21 -6.23 8.77
C ARG A 117 -10.72 -5.88 8.81
N LEU A 118 -9.95 -6.32 7.80
CA LEU A 118 -8.50 -6.05 7.72
C LEU A 118 -8.18 -4.57 7.58
N TRP A 119 -9.04 -3.82 6.88
CA TRP A 119 -8.87 -2.39 6.63
C TRP A 119 -9.61 -1.49 7.64
N ARG A 120 -10.25 -2.10 8.66
CA ARG A 120 -11.06 -1.42 9.69
C ARG A 120 -12.13 -0.49 9.07
N ILE A 121 -12.73 -0.93 7.97
CA ILE A 121 -13.79 -0.20 7.28
C ILE A 121 -15.13 -0.71 7.86
N PRO A 122 -16.06 0.19 8.24
CA PRO A 122 -17.40 -0.21 8.65
C PRO A 122 -18.09 -1.01 7.54
N TRP A 123 -18.78 -2.09 7.93
CA TRP A 123 -19.58 -2.83 6.96
C TRP A 123 -20.69 -1.91 6.43
N PRO A 124 -20.90 -1.84 5.10
CA PRO A 124 -21.98 -1.05 4.54
C PRO A 124 -23.29 -1.72 4.97
N VAL A 125 -24.13 -0.99 5.70
CA VAL A 125 -25.47 -1.46 6.07
C VAL A 125 -26.27 -1.52 4.77
N ASP A 126 -26.88 -2.67 4.48
CA ASP A 126 -27.47 -3.01 3.19
C ASP A 126 -28.35 -1.87 2.62
N GLY A 127 -27.98 -1.32 1.46
CA GLY A 127 -28.75 -0.27 0.79
C GLY A 127 -28.06 0.52 -0.34
N GLU A 128 -26.72 0.55 -0.42
CA GLU A 128 -26.00 1.40 -1.40
C GLU A 128 -25.15 0.65 -2.43
N ALA A 129 -25.18 -0.68 -2.43
CA ALA A 129 -24.47 -1.48 -3.44
C ALA A 129 -25.46 -2.41 -4.17
N ALA A 130 -26.28 -1.81 -5.03
CA ALA A 130 -26.97 -2.50 -6.13
C ALA A 130 -26.30 -2.13 -7.46
#